data_AF-A0A2N2UM26-F1
#
_entry.id   AF-A0A2N2UM26-F1
#
_cell.length_a   1.000
_cell.length_b   1.000
_cell.length_c   1.000
_cell.angle_alpha   90.00
_cell.angle_beta   90.00
_cell.angle_gamma   90.00
#
_symmetry.space_group_name_H-M   'P 1'
#
loop_
_entity.id
_entity.type
_entity.pdbx_description
1 polymer ?
#
loop_
_entity_poly.entity_id
_entity_poly.type
_entity_poly.pdbx_seq_one_letter_code
_entity_poly.pdbx_strand_id
1 'polypeptide(L)'
;MTDAKFSGRAQMGTTSLKLPDDIKQLAVSAAMHQGITPHAFMVEAIRATALAVERRAAFVADALASRAETLASGKGYAADEVNAYIRARADKKAPSRPEDKSWRD
;
A
#
# COMPACT_ATOMS: atom_id res chain seq x y z
N MET A 1 -29.44 9.42 -13.21
CA MET A 1 -28.76 10.18 -12.13
C MET A 1 -27.92 9.16 -11.39
N THR A 2 -26.62 9.06 -11.64
CA THR A 2 -25.63 10.13 -11.45
C THR A 2 -24.52 10.02 -12.50
N ASP A 3 -24.24 11.14 -13.17
CA ASP A 3 -23.12 11.35 -14.09
C ASP A 3 -21.78 11.10 -13.39
N ALA A 4 -20.94 10.22 -13.95
CA ALA A 4 -19.53 10.12 -13.62
C ALA A 4 -18.70 10.52 -14.84
N LYS A 5 -18.76 11.80 -15.22
CA LYS A 5 -17.79 12.41 -16.12
C LYS A 5 -16.56 12.86 -15.33
N PHE A 6 -15.61 11.97 -15.13
CA PHE A 6 -14.20 12.36 -14.99
C PHE A 6 -13.49 12.03 -16.30
N SER A 7 -13.82 12.77 -17.35
CA SER A 7 -13.02 12.82 -18.57
C SER A 7 -12.24 14.12 -18.56
N GLY A 8 -11.09 14.09 -17.90
CA GLY A 8 -10.06 15.11 -18.01
C GLY A 8 -8.73 14.38 -18.13
N ARG A 9 -8.16 14.35 -19.34
CA ARG A 9 -6.72 14.06 -19.49
C ARG A 9 -5.99 15.03 -18.58
N ALA A 10 -5.25 14.52 -17.59
CA ALA A 10 -4.39 15.36 -16.77
C ALA A 10 -3.38 16.04 -17.69
N GLN A 11 -3.63 17.31 -18.02
CA GLN A 11 -2.67 18.16 -18.68
C GLN A 11 -1.49 18.29 -17.72
N MET A 12 -0.27 17.95 -18.16
CA MET A 12 0.97 18.11 -17.42
C MET A 12 1.25 19.61 -17.21
N GLY A 13 0.56 20.21 -16.25
CA GLY A 13 0.70 21.61 -15.85
C GLY A 13 0.88 21.72 -14.35
N THR A 14 1.39 22.86 -13.89
CA THR A 14 1.52 23.13 -12.46
C THR A 14 0.13 23.24 -11.82
N THR A 15 -0.11 22.46 -10.78
CA THR A 15 -1.35 22.55 -9.99
C THR A 15 -1.11 23.47 -8.80
N SER A 16 -1.86 24.56 -8.70
CA SER A 16 -1.76 25.47 -7.54
C SER A 16 -2.68 24.98 -6.42
N LEU A 17 -2.09 24.60 -5.28
CA LEU A 17 -2.80 24.09 -4.11
C LEU A 17 -2.85 25.16 -3.03
N LYS A 18 -4.06 25.64 -2.68
CA LYS A 18 -4.24 26.54 -1.55
C LYS A 18 -4.30 25.72 -0.26
N LEU A 19 -3.29 25.90 0.59
CA LEU A 19 -3.24 25.26 1.90
C LEU A 19 -3.87 26.14 2.98
N PRO A 20 -4.69 25.56 3.86
CA PRO A 20 -5.05 26.16 5.15
C PRO A 20 -3.80 26.48 5.99
N ASP A 21 -3.88 27.49 6.87
CA ASP A 21 -2.70 28.01 7.58
C ASP A 21 -2.13 27.03 8.62
N ASP A 22 -3.00 26.24 9.27
CA ASP A 22 -2.62 25.13 10.15
C ASP A 22 -1.79 24.08 9.39
N ILE A 23 -2.22 23.69 8.19
CA ILE A 23 -1.49 22.73 7.35
C ILE A 23 -0.14 23.30 6.89
N LYS A 24 -0.06 24.59 6.57
CA LYS A 24 1.22 25.24 6.24
C LYS A 24 2.19 25.17 7.41
N GLN A 25 1.73 25.49 8.63
CA GLN A 25 2.56 25.46 9.83
C GLN A 25 3.09 24.05 10.11
N LEU A 26 2.22 23.03 9.99
CA LEU A 26 2.62 21.63 10.11
C LEU A 26 3.69 21.24 9.08
N ALA A 27 3.51 21.61 7.82
CA ALA A 27 4.46 21.32 6.75
C ALA A 27 5.82 22.00 6.99
N VAL A 28 5.82 23.25 7.44
CA VAL A 28 7.06 23.99 7.77
C VAL A 28 7.79 23.32 8.93
N SER A 29 7.09 23.00 10.02
CA SER A 29 7.70 22.34 11.19
C SER A 29 8.29 20.98 10.81
N ALA A 30 7.55 20.16 10.06
CA ALA A 30 8.01 18.84 9.63
C ALA A 30 9.22 18.93 8.68
N ALA A 31 9.22 19.90 7.76
CA ALA A 31 10.35 20.14 6.85
C ALA A 31 11.61 20.56 7.63
N MET A 32 11.47 21.43 8.64
CA MET A 32 12.58 21.82 9.52
C MET A 32 13.20 20.63 10.25
N HIS A 33 12.37 19.74 10.82
CA HIS A 33 12.88 18.53 11.48
C HIS A 33 13.64 17.59 10.53
N GLN A 34 13.31 17.60 9.24
CA GLN A 34 13.97 16.79 8.22
C GLN A 34 15.13 17.52 7.52
N GLY A 35 15.36 18.81 7.79
CA GLY A 35 16.39 19.61 7.12
C GLY A 35 16.12 19.86 5.64
N ILE A 36 14.85 19.88 5.20
CA ILE A 36 14.44 20.12 3.81
C ILE A 36 13.55 21.36 3.68
N THR A 37 13.29 21.81 2.45
CA THR A 37 12.37 22.93 2.22
C THR A 37 10.91 22.50 2.40
N PRO A 38 10.00 23.40 2.81
CA PRO A 38 8.57 23.09 2.87
C PRO A 38 8.01 22.60 1.54
N HIS A 39 8.46 23.15 0.41
CA HIS A 39 8.06 22.70 -0.92
C HIS A 39 8.45 21.24 -1.17
N ALA A 40 9.72 20.88 -0.92
CA ALA A 40 10.20 19.51 -1.08
C ALA A 40 9.43 18.52 -0.19
N PHE A 41 9.18 18.91 1.07
CA PHE A 41 8.37 18.12 2.00
C PHE A 41 6.95 17.88 1.46
N MET A 42 6.27 18.92 0.97
CA MET A 42 4.90 18.80 0.45
C MET A 42 4.82 17.91 -0.78
N VAL A 43 5.76 18.06 -1.73
CA VAL A 43 5.82 17.20 -2.93
C VAL A 43 6.03 15.74 -2.53
N GLU A 44 6.94 15.49 -1.58
CA GLU A 44 7.21 14.13 -1.14
C GLU A 44 6.06 13.54 -0.32
N ALA A 45 5.36 14.33 0.49
CA ALA A 45 4.17 13.89 1.21
C ALA A 45 3.06 13.44 0.25
N ILE A 46 2.84 14.16 -0.85
CA ILE A 46 1.87 13.77 -1.89
C ILE A 46 2.33 12.49 -2.57
N ARG A 47 3.61 12.39 -2.95
CA ARG A 47 4.18 11.19 -3.58
C ARG A 47 4.01 9.96 -2.68
N ALA A 48 4.41 10.06 -1.41
CA ALA A 48 4.32 8.99 -0.44
C ALA A 48 2.87 8.53 -0.23
N THR A 49 1.93 9.48 -0.14
CA THR A 49 0.50 9.17 0.01
C THR A 49 -0.05 8.48 -1.23
N ALA A 50 0.26 8.97 -2.43
CA ALA A 50 -0.18 8.35 -3.68
C ALA A 50 0.32 6.90 -3.80
N LEU A 51 1.61 6.67 -3.55
CA LEU A 51 2.20 5.33 -3.56
C LEU A 51 1.60 4.43 -2.48
N ALA A 52 1.30 4.95 -1.29
CA ALA A 52 0.66 4.19 -0.22
C ALA A 52 -0.76 3.75 -0.61
N VAL A 53 -1.53 4.63 -1.24
CA VAL A 53 -2.88 4.31 -1.75
C VAL A 53 -2.80 3.22 -2.83
N GLU A 54 -1.89 3.35 -3.79
CA GLU A 54 -1.69 2.33 -4.83
C GLU A 54 -1.31 0.96 -4.24
N ARG A 55 -0.33 0.94 -3.34
CA ARG A 55 0.10 -0.29 -2.65
C ARG A 55 -1.03 -0.92 -1.84
N ARG A 56 -1.84 -0.09 -1.18
CA ARG A 56 -2.99 -0.57 -0.40
C ARG A 56 -4.05 -1.18 -1.31
N ALA A 57 -4.36 -0.54 -2.44
CA ALA A 57 -5.33 -1.05 -3.40
C ALA A 57 -4.87 -2.40 -3.99
N ALA A 58 -3.60 -2.50 -4.39
CA ALA A 58 -3.01 -3.75 -4.87
C ALA A 58 -3.08 -4.86 -3.81
N PHE A 59 -2.65 -4.57 -2.57
CA PHE A 59 -2.70 -5.54 -1.47
C PHE A 59 -4.12 -6.06 -1.20
N VAL A 60 -5.12 -5.18 -1.23
CA VAL A 60 -6.52 -5.59 -1.03
C VAL A 60 -7.01 -6.44 -2.20
N ALA A 61 -6.66 -6.09 -3.44
CA ALA A 61 -7.01 -6.87 -4.62
C ALA A 61 -6.41 -8.29 -4.54
N ASP A 62 -5.13 -8.40 -4.20
CA ASP A 62 -4.42 -9.67 -4.03
C ASP A 62 -5.04 -10.52 -2.92
N ALA A 63 -5.40 -9.90 -1.78
CA ALA A 63 -6.04 -10.59 -0.66
C ALA A 63 -7.44 -11.13 -1.03
N LEU A 64 -8.23 -10.36 -1.78
CA LEU A 64 -9.54 -10.81 -2.26
C LEU A 64 -9.41 -11.95 -3.27
N ALA A 65 -8.45 -11.85 -4.20
CA ALA A 65 -8.17 -12.91 -5.16
C ALA A 65 -7.73 -14.21 -4.46
N SER A 66 -6.77 -14.12 -3.54
CA SER A 66 -6.31 -15.26 -2.74
C SER A 66 -7.44 -15.89 -1.91
N ARG A 67 -8.31 -15.07 -1.31
CA ARG A 67 -9.49 -15.58 -0.58
C ARG A 67 -10.44 -16.33 -1.51
N ALA A 68 -10.71 -15.80 -2.70
CA ALA A 68 -11.58 -16.46 -3.67
C ALA A 68 -11.00 -17.81 -4.11
N GLU A 69 -9.69 -17.87 -4.35
CA GLU A 69 -8.97 -19.10 -4.69
C GLU A 69 -9.04 -20.14 -3.55
N THR A 70 -8.73 -19.76 -2.31
CA THR A 70 -8.80 -20.64 -1.13
C THR A 70 -10.21 -21.19 -0.89
N LEU A 71 -11.25 -20.39 -1.17
CA LEU A 71 -12.64 -20.84 -1.06
C LEU A 71 -13.02 -21.81 -2.18
N ALA A 72 -12.55 -21.57 -3.41
CA ALA A 72 -12.84 -22.42 -4.56
C ALA A 72 -12.08 -23.76 -4.52
N SER A 73 -10.81 -23.76 -4.09
CA SER A 73 -9.97 -24.94 -4.05
C SER A 73 -10.19 -25.80 -2.80
N GLY A 74 -10.72 -25.22 -1.72
CA GLY A 74 -10.79 -25.87 -0.40
C GLY A 74 -9.41 -26.07 0.25
N LYS A 75 -8.34 -25.51 -0.32
CA LYS A 75 -6.97 -25.65 0.13
C LYS A 75 -6.41 -24.33 0.67
N GLY A 76 -5.60 -24.44 1.72
CA GLY A 76 -4.93 -23.32 2.36
C GLY A 76 -3.63 -23.75 3.02
N TYR A 77 -2.80 -22.79 3.37
CA TYR A 77 -1.55 -23.06 4.08
C TYR A 77 -1.78 -23.02 5.59
N ALA A 78 -1.19 -23.96 6.32
CA ALA A 78 -1.23 -23.96 7.78
C ALA A 78 -0.45 -22.75 8.33
N ALA A 79 -1.05 -21.99 9.24
CA ALA A 79 -0.51 -20.71 9.70
C ALA A 79 0.84 -20.86 10.43
N ASP A 80 1.00 -21.94 11.18
CA ASP A 80 2.25 -22.32 11.86
C ASP A 80 3.38 -22.62 10.87
N GLU A 81 3.11 -23.36 9.79
CA GLU A 81 4.09 -23.67 8.74
C GLU A 81 4.51 -22.42 7.96
N VAL A 82 3.55 -21.55 7.62
CA VAL A 82 3.85 -20.25 6.99
C VAL A 82 4.70 -19.37 7.90
N ASN A 83 4.35 -19.28 9.18
CA ASN A 83 5.11 -18.50 10.16
C ASN A 83 6.54 -19.03 10.34
N ALA A 84 6.70 -20.36 10.41
CA ALA A 84 8.01 -20.99 10.49
C ALA A 84 8.84 -20.72 9.23
N TYR A 85 8.23 -20.83 8.05
CA TYR A 85 8.87 -20.52 6.77
C TYR A 85 9.36 -19.07 6.70
N ILE A 86 8.50 -18.10 7.06
CA ILE A 86 8.84 -16.67 7.03
C ILE A 86 9.99 -16.35 8.00
N ARG A 87 9.95 -16.88 9.23
CA ARG A 87 11.04 -16.69 10.20
C ARG A 87 12.36 -17.27 9.72
N ALA A 88 12.34 -18.50 9.18
CA ALA A 88 13.55 -19.11 8.63
C ALA A 88 14.12 -18.33 7.43
N ARG A 89 13.26 -17.78 6.57
CA ARG A 89 13.68 -16.89 5.47
C ARG A 89 14.27 -15.58 5.99
N ALA A 90 13.72 -14.99 7.04
CA ALA A 90 14.26 -13.79 7.69
C ALA A 90 15.66 -14.03 8.28
N ASP A 91 15.90 -15.24 8.79
CA ASP A 91 17.23 -15.72 9.24
C ASP A 91 18.21 -16.02 8.09
N LYS A 92 17.84 -15.72 6.83
CA LYS A 92 18.60 -16.06 5.60
C LYS A 92 18.82 -17.57 5.40
N LYS A 93 17.99 -18.42 6.01
CA LYS A 93 17.97 -19.88 5.74
C LYS A 93 17.18 -20.15 4.46
N ALA A 94 17.33 -21.35 3.92
CA ALA A 94 16.60 -21.83 2.75
C ALA A 94 15.59 -22.94 3.14
N PRO A 95 14.50 -22.62 3.87
CA PRO A 95 13.47 -23.61 4.19
C PRO A 95 12.70 -24.01 2.93
N SER A 96 12.21 -25.25 2.88
CA SER A 96 11.22 -25.67 1.89
C SER A 96 9.95 -24.85 2.02
N ARG A 97 9.29 -24.56 0.90
CA ARG A 97 8.01 -23.86 0.89
C ARG A 97 6.95 -24.76 1.54
N PRO A 98 6.05 -24.22 2.38
CA PRO A 98 4.91 -24.98 2.90
C PRO A 98 4.03 -25.48 1.76
N GLU A 99 3.48 -26.67 1.92
CA GLU A 99 2.50 -27.25 0.99
C GLU A 99 1.10 -26.77 1.34
N ASP A 100 0.22 -26.67 0.33
CA ASP A 100 -1.19 -26.38 0.57
C ASP A 100 -1.92 -27.64 1.07
N LYS A 101 -2.79 -27.46 2.06
CA LYS A 101 -3.52 -28.55 2.72
C LYS A 101 -5.01 -28.29 2.62
N SER A 102 -5.80 -29.36 2.55
CA SER A 102 -7.25 -29.22 2.68
C SER A 102 -7.57 -28.63 4.05
N TRP A 103 -8.37 -27.57 4.08
CA TRP A 103 -8.87 -26.98 5.33
C TRP A 103 -10.38 -27.14 5.49
N ARG A 104 -11.04 -27.63 4.44
CA ARG A 104 -12.43 -28.10 4.45
C ARG A 104 -12.41 -29.61 4.26
N ASP A 105 -13.22 -30.30 5.04
CA ASP A 105 -13.53 -31.72 4.87
C ASP A 105 -14.46 -31.92 3.67
#